data_AF-X1JWG7-F1
#
_entry.id   AF-X1JWG7-F1
#
_cell.length_a   1.000
_cell.length_b   1.000
_cell.length_c   1.000
_cell.angle_alpha   90.00
_cell.angle_beta   90.00
_cell.angle_gamma   90.00
#
_symmetry.space_group_name_H-M   'P 1'
#
loop_
_entity.id
_entity.type
_entity.pdbx_description
1 polymer ?
#
loop_
_entity_poly.entity_id
_entity_poly.type
_entity_poly.pdbx_seq_one_letter_code
_entity_poly.pdbx_strand_id
1 'polypeptide(L)' 'YDSKETFYYLDPPYPDTENKTIGGNISLVELHDFCKKIKGKFILSLNDVNTIKEAFKDFHIKKVKGLQ' A
#
# COMPACT_ATOMS: atom_id res chain seq x y z
N TYR A 1 -12.00 -7.10 -14.06
CA TYR A 1 -10.55 -7.32 -14.02
C TYR A 1 -10.01 -7.67 -12.63
N ASP A 2 -10.84 -7.77 -11.59
CA ASP A 2 -10.45 -8.33 -10.27
C ASP A 2 -11.10 -9.70 -10.08
N SER A 3 -10.29 -10.75 -9.98
CA SER A 3 -10.68 -12.13 -9.73
C SER A 3 -9.71 -12.80 -8.76
N LYS A 4 -10.02 -14.01 -8.31
CA LYS A 4 -9.15 -14.78 -7.39
C LYS A 4 -7.74 -15.04 -7.96
N GLU A 5 -7.63 -15.09 -9.28
CA GLU A 5 -6.36 -15.32 -10.00
C GLU A 5 -5.63 -14.01 -10.35
N THR A 6 -6.23 -12.85 -10.07
CA THR A 6 -5.59 -11.56 -10.33
C THR A 6 -4.51 -11.27 -9.30
N PHE A 7 -3.40 -10.72 -9.77
CA PHE A 7 -2.31 -10.23 -8.94
C PHE A 7 -2.04 -8.75 -9.23
N TYR A 8 -1.97 -7.93 -8.19
CA TYR A 8 -1.69 -6.50 -8.27
C TYR A 8 -0.36 -6.14 -7.60
N TYR A 9 0.36 -5.19 -8.20
CA TYR A 9 1.45 -4.48 -7.53
C TYR A 9 1.02 -3.02 -7.35
N LEU A 10 0.98 -2.55 -6.10
CA LEU A 10 0.53 -1.21 -5.71
C LEU A 10 1.75 -0.41 -5.22
N ASP A 11 2.03 0.70 -5.88
CA ASP A 11 3.11 1.64 -5.55
C ASP A 11 2.56 3.08 -5.52
N PRO A 12 1.72 3.41 -4.52
CA PRO A 12 1.13 4.74 -4.41
C PRO A 12 2.16 5.78 -3.96
N PRO A 13 1.90 7.09 -4.16
CA PRO A 13 2.75 8.14 -3.59
C PRO A 13 2.81 7.99 -2.06
N TYR A 14 4.03 7.99 -1.50
CA TYR A 14 4.23 7.83 -0.07
C TYR A 14 3.68 9.05 0.70
N PRO A 15 2.96 8.85 1.82
CA PRO A 15 2.28 9.92 2.57
C PRO A 15 3.17 11.08 3.03
N ASP A 16 4.46 10.81 3.23
CA ASP A 16 5.46 11.74 3.77
C ASP A 16 6.46 12.26 2.72
N THR A 17 6.27 11.94 1.44
CA THR A 17 7.14 12.48 0.38
C THR A 17 6.56 13.78 -0.18
N GLU A 18 7.43 14.75 -0.48
CA GLU A 18 7.08 16.05 -1.07
C GLU A 18 6.32 15.94 -2.41
N ASN A 19 6.26 14.74 -2.99
CA ASN A 19 5.57 14.38 -4.23
C ASN A 19 4.05 14.16 -4.09
N LYS A 20 3.39 14.85 -3.15
CA LYS A 20 1.91 14.88 -3.02
C LYS A 20 1.21 15.43 -4.28
N THR A 21 1.95 15.97 -5.23
CA THR A 21 1.46 16.61 -6.45
C THR A 21 1.18 15.67 -7.62
N ILE A 22 1.64 14.40 -7.61
CA ILE A 22 1.56 13.50 -8.78
C ILE A 22 0.53 12.35 -8.66
N GLY A 23 -0.13 12.13 -7.51
CA GLY A 23 -0.95 10.92 -7.33
C GLY A 23 -2.26 11.04 -6.58
N GLY A 24 -2.78 12.27 -6.39
CA GLY A 24 -4.01 12.49 -5.63
C GLY A 24 -3.84 12.25 -4.12
N ASN A 25 -4.68 12.92 -3.31
CA ASN A 25 -4.68 12.76 -1.86
C ASN A 25 -5.46 11.50 -1.46
N ILE A 26 -4.95 10.30 -1.77
CA ILE A 26 -5.54 9.07 -1.22
C ILE A 26 -5.06 8.96 0.24
N SER A 27 -6.00 9.01 1.17
CA SER A 27 -5.70 8.81 2.58
C SER A 27 -5.28 7.35 2.86
N LEU A 28 -4.53 7.13 3.95
CA LEU A 28 -4.21 5.76 4.40
C LEU A 28 -5.44 4.91 4.67
N VAL A 29 -6.54 5.54 5.11
CA VAL A 29 -7.82 4.87 5.36
C VAL A 29 -8.44 4.40 4.05
N GLU A 30 -8.50 5.27 3.04
CA GLU A 30 -9.02 4.90 1.72
C GLU A 30 -8.18 3.80 1.06
N LEU A 31 -6.86 3.88 1.17
CA LEU A 31 -5.95 2.85 0.65
C LEU A 31 -6.15 1.51 1.37
N HIS A 32 -6.24 1.52 2.70
CA HIS A 32 -6.53 0.33 3.50
C HIS A 32 -7.87 -0.31 3.08
N ASP A 33 -8.93 0.49 2.98
CA ASP A 33 -10.27 0.00 2.64
C ASP A 33 -10.34 -0.52 1.21
N PHE A 34 -9.56 0.07 0.30
CA PHE A 34 -9.38 -0.46 -1.05
C PHE A 34 -8.68 -1.82 -1.02
N CYS A 35 -7.57 -1.96 -0.30
CA CYS A 35 -6.85 -3.23 -0.16
C CYS A 35 -7.73 -4.37 0.38
N LYS A 36 -8.64 -4.08 1.32
CA LYS A 36 -9.60 -5.08 1.83
C LYS A 36 -10.63 -5.57 0.81
N LYS A 37 -10.90 -4.80 -0.24
CA LYS A 37 -11.91 -5.11 -1.27
C LYS A 37 -11.34 -5.91 -2.43
N ILE A 38 -10.01 -6.02 -2.54
CA ILE A 38 -9.34 -6.79 -3.61
C ILE A 38 -9.69 -8.28 -3.46
N LYS A 39 -10.25 -8.88 -4.52
CA LYS A 39 -10.56 -10.33 -4.57
C LYS A 39 -9.32 -11.17 -4.86
N GLY A 40 -8.40 -10.61 -5.65
CA GLY A 40 -7.11 -11.22 -5.98
C GLY A 40 -6.07 -11.11 -4.87
N LYS A 41 -4.81 -11.26 -5.25
CA LYS A 41 -3.64 -11.04 -4.38
C LYS A 41 -2.99 -9.71 -4.71
N PHE A 42 -2.29 -9.12 -3.76
CA PHE A 42 -1.52 -7.90 -4.01
C PHE A 42 -0.23 -7.85 -3.21
N ILE A 43 0.71 -7.04 -3.71
CA ILE A 43 1.81 -6.47 -2.95
C ILE A 43 1.63 -4.96 -2.95
N LEU A 44 1.79 -4.34 -1.78
CA LEU A 44 1.76 -2.90 -1.58
C LEU A 44 3.11 -2.45 -1.00
N SER A 45 3.77 -1.55 -1.70
CA SER A 45 5.04 -0.96 -1.27
C SER A 45 4.77 0.37 -0.56
N LEU A 46 5.19 0.48 0.70
CA LEU A 46 5.05 1.67 1.55
C LEU A 46 6.36 1.92 2.33
N ASN A 47 6.55 3.14 2.84
CA ASN A 47 7.69 3.49 3.68
C ASN A 47 7.61 2.80 5.06
N ASP A 48 8.78 2.44 5.60
CA ASP A 48 8.90 1.75 6.91
C ASP A 48 8.75 2.72 8.09
N VAL A 49 7.53 3.25 8.29
CA VAL A 49 7.18 4.16 9.40
C VAL A 49 6.06 3.58 10.27
N ASN A 50 6.02 3.96 11.55
CA ASN A 50 5.08 3.38 12.52
C ASN A 50 3.61 3.60 12.12
N THR A 51 3.25 4.78 11.63
CA THR A 51 1.89 5.10 11.17
C THR A 51 1.38 4.12 10.11
N ILE A 52 2.25 3.69 9.19
CA ILE A 52 1.90 2.71 8.15
C ILE A 52 1.72 1.32 8.77
N LYS A 53 2.64 0.91 9.64
CA LYS A 53 2.52 -0.39 10.33
C LYS A 53 1.24 -0.51 11.13
N GLU A 54 0.84 0.57 11.80
CA GLU A 54 -0.39 0.63 12.58
C GLU A 54 -1.63 0.61 11.69
N ALA A 55 -1.63 1.38 10.59
CA ALA A 55 -2.73 1.45 9.65
C ALA A 55 -3.00 0.13 8.91
N PHE A 56 -1.95 -0.67 8.65
CA PHE A 56 -2.04 -1.94 7.90
C PHE A 56 -1.76 -3.18 8.78
N LYS A 57 -1.91 -3.08 10.10
CA LYS A 57 -1.56 -4.13 11.07
C LYS A 57 -2.29 -5.47 10.89
N ASP A 58 -3.38 -5.47 10.15
CA ASP A 58 -4.20 -6.63 9.82
C ASP A 58 -3.82 -7.31 8.50
N PHE A 59 -2.80 -6.80 7.80
CA PHE A 59 -2.19 -7.43 6.64
C PHE A 59 -0.87 -8.15 6.99
N HIS A 60 -0.39 -8.99 6.08
CA HIS A 60 0.96 -9.56 6.19
C HIS A 60 2.00 -8.51 5.82
N ILE A 61 2.76 -8.03 6.82
CA ILE A 61 3.80 -7.01 6.62
C ILE A 61 5.18 -7.68 6.59
N LYS A 62 5.95 -7.40 5.53
CA LYS A 62 7.36 -7.81 5.43
C LYS A 62 8.24 -6.58 5.19
N LYS A 63 9.18 -6.35 6.09
CA LYS A 63 10.26 -5.39 5.87
C LYS A 63 11.22 -5.94 4.82
N VAL A 64 11.47 -5.15 3.77
CA VAL A 64 12.46 -5.44 2.74
C VAL A 64 13.66 -4.51 2.92
N LYS A 65 14.88 -5.03 2.70
CA LYS A 65 16.06 -4.17 2.58
C LYS A 65 16.15 -3.71 1.14
N GLY A 66 16.29 -2.40 0.92
CA GLY A 66 16.70 -1.89 -0.39
C GLY A 66 18.08 -2.43 -0.77
N LEU A 67 18.34 -2.60 -2.07
CA LEU A 67 19.68 -2.86 -2.57
C LEU A 67 20.58 -1.69 -2.12
N GLN A 68 21.64 -1.99 -1.37
CA GLN A 68 22.73 -1.04 -1.06
C GLN A 68 23.63 -0.86 -2.27
#